data_AF-A0A2V6FQ69-F1
#
_entry.id   AF-A0A2V6FQ69-F1
#
_cell.length_a   1.000
_cell.length_b   1.000
_cell.length_c   1.000
_cell.angle_alpha   90.00
_cell.angle_beta   90.00
_cell.angle_gamma   90.00
#
_symmetry.space_group_name_H-M   'P 1'
#
loop_
_entity.id
_entity.type
_entity.pdbx_description
1 polymer ?
#
loop_
_entity_poly.entity_id
_entity_poly.type
_entity_poly.pdbx_seq_one_letter_code
_entity_poly.pdbx_strand_id
1 'polypeptide(L)'
;MQFPFEQFPALSAIGICRHVFTQRIAGIDVSHDKAEALNRLDAAHREIRNAIGVGDWPLFTAKQIHGNKIAVVDEVGSARRADRGRRSAASLPQQEFPASDGIITNQRGIALGVRVADCCAVYIVDPRTPAIGLVHSGRKGTELGVVPNATRQMIDRFGSDPSSMIVQLSPCIRPPHYEVDFAAEIIRQCRALGMKEIHDSGVCTACDLERYYSYRAEKGKTGRMLALIGMR
;
A
#
# COMPACT_ATOMS: atom_id res chain seq x y z
N MET A 1 22.61 3.67 8.32
CA MET A 1 21.75 2.49 8.57
C MET A 1 21.08 2.16 7.25
N GLN A 2 21.32 1.00 6.66
CA GLN A 2 20.59 0.59 5.47
C GLN A 2 19.22 0.11 5.94
N PHE A 3 18.17 0.85 5.57
CA PHE A 3 16.82 0.49 5.99
C PHE A 3 16.32 -0.71 5.16
N PRO A 4 15.71 -1.73 5.79
CA PRO A 4 15.26 -2.92 5.08
C PRO A 4 13.94 -2.63 4.36
N PHE A 5 14.03 -2.07 3.15
CA PHE A 5 12.88 -1.85 2.27
C PHE A 5 13.24 -2.09 0.81
N GLU A 6 12.20 -2.28 0.00
CA GLU A 6 12.28 -2.47 -1.44
C GLU A 6 11.59 -1.34 -2.18
N GLN A 7 12.13 -1.00 -3.33
CA GLN A 7 11.47 -0.16 -4.32
C GLN A 7 11.32 -0.94 -5.61
N PHE A 8 10.13 -0.86 -6.19
CA PHE A 8 9.83 -1.52 -7.45
C PHE A 8 10.27 -0.65 -8.64
N PRO A 9 11.06 -1.19 -9.60
CA PRO A 9 11.54 -0.43 -10.77
C PRO A 9 10.41 0.22 -11.57
N ALA A 10 9.29 -0.49 -11.75
CA ALA A 10 8.12 0.00 -12.49
C ALA A 10 7.56 1.31 -11.93
N LEU A 11 7.52 1.44 -10.59
CA LEU A 11 7.04 2.65 -9.93
C LEU A 11 8.14 3.73 -9.85
N SER A 12 9.40 3.32 -9.63
CA SER A 12 10.54 4.26 -9.58
C SER A 12 10.73 4.99 -10.91
N ALA A 13 10.49 4.32 -12.03
CA ALA A 13 10.62 4.89 -13.38
C ALA A 13 9.59 5.99 -13.68
N ILE A 14 8.45 6.04 -12.98
CA ILE A 14 7.38 7.02 -13.23
C ILE A 14 7.79 8.43 -12.78
N GLY A 15 8.60 8.54 -11.72
CA GLY A 15 9.12 9.80 -11.20
C GLY A 15 8.13 10.67 -10.39
N ILE A 16 6.82 10.43 -10.48
CA ILE A 16 5.79 11.26 -9.80
C ILE A 16 5.50 10.83 -8.36
N CYS A 17 5.88 9.62 -7.96
CA CYS A 17 5.60 9.07 -6.65
C CYS A 17 6.88 8.71 -5.87
N ARG A 18 6.73 8.63 -4.55
CA ARG A 18 7.66 7.96 -3.65
C ARG A 18 6.97 6.73 -3.10
N HIS A 19 7.61 5.57 -3.12
CA HIS A 19 7.05 4.33 -2.61
C HIS A 19 8.12 3.46 -1.97
N VAL A 20 7.65 2.58 -1.09
CA VAL A 20 8.42 1.47 -0.53
C VAL A 20 7.50 0.30 -0.21
N PHE A 21 8.09 -0.88 -0.15
CA PHE A 21 7.58 -2.03 0.59
C PHE A 21 8.60 -2.39 1.67
N THR A 22 8.26 -2.26 2.95
CA THR A 22 9.21 -2.61 4.01
C THR A 22 9.41 -4.12 4.09
N GLN A 23 10.61 -4.52 4.50
CA GLN A 23 10.97 -5.89 4.80
C GLN A 23 10.93 -6.12 6.31
N ARG A 24 11.22 -7.35 6.73
CA ARG A 24 11.41 -7.68 8.14
C ARG A 24 12.50 -6.81 8.74
N ILE A 25 12.23 -6.27 9.93
CA ILE A 25 13.18 -5.49 10.71
C ILE A 25 13.79 -6.43 11.76
N ALA A 26 15.10 -6.67 11.65
CA ALA A 26 15.84 -7.51 12.57
C ALA A 26 15.91 -6.91 13.99
N GLY A 27 15.95 -7.77 15.01
CA GLY A 27 16.09 -7.35 16.41
C GLY A 27 14.81 -6.84 17.08
N ILE A 28 13.69 -6.77 16.36
CA ILE A 28 12.38 -6.43 16.92
C ILE A 28 11.59 -7.72 17.16
N ASP A 29 11.27 -8.00 18.42
CA ASP A 29 10.36 -9.09 18.77
C ASP A 29 8.92 -8.74 18.37
N VAL A 30 8.40 -9.48 17.40
CA VAL A 30 7.06 -9.29 16.82
C VAL A 30 6.14 -10.49 17.08
N SER A 31 6.54 -11.44 17.93
CA SER A 31 5.75 -12.64 18.26
C SER A 31 4.62 -12.32 19.26
N HIS A 32 3.86 -11.25 18.98
CA HIS A 32 2.78 -10.70 19.80
C HIS A 32 1.47 -10.68 19.02
N ASP A 33 0.40 -10.17 19.64
CA ASP A 33 -0.79 -9.82 18.87
C ASP A 33 -0.51 -8.69 17.86
N LYS A 34 -1.43 -8.48 16.93
CA LYS A 34 -1.26 -7.51 15.84
C LYS A 34 -1.02 -6.10 16.36
N ALA A 35 -1.71 -5.67 17.42
CA ALA A 35 -1.60 -4.29 17.90
C ALA A 35 -0.21 -4.05 18.50
N GLU A 36 0.26 -4.97 19.35
CA GLU A 36 1.57 -4.86 19.97
C GLU A 36 2.72 -5.02 18.97
N ALA A 37 2.61 -5.96 18.02
CA ALA A 37 3.61 -6.09 16.95
C ALA A 37 3.72 -4.80 16.12
N LEU A 38 2.60 -4.14 15.83
CA LEU A 38 2.60 -2.86 15.10
C LEU A 38 3.17 -1.71 15.92
N ASN A 39 2.89 -1.66 17.23
CA ASN A 39 3.48 -0.69 18.15
C ASN A 39 5.01 -0.80 18.16
N ARG A 40 5.54 -2.02 18.18
CA ARG A 40 6.99 -2.28 18.17
C ARG A 40 7.67 -1.90 16.85
N LEU A 41 6.97 -2.03 15.73
CA LEU A 41 7.50 -1.69 14.39
C LEU A 41 7.38 -0.20 14.05
N ASP A 42 6.62 0.56 14.83
CA ASP A 42 6.23 1.94 14.53
C ASP A 42 7.43 2.89 14.38
N ALA A 43 8.43 2.80 15.26
CA ALA A 43 9.64 3.61 15.17
C ALA A 43 10.42 3.36 13.87
N ALA A 44 10.68 2.10 13.54
CA ALA A 44 11.39 1.73 12.32
C ALA A 44 10.61 2.10 11.05
N HIS A 45 9.28 1.92 11.04
CA HIS A 45 8.45 2.37 9.92
C HIS A 45 8.47 3.89 9.74
N ARG A 46 8.51 4.68 10.82
CA ARG A 46 8.72 6.15 10.74
C ARG A 46 10.07 6.49 10.15
N GLU A 47 11.14 5.83 10.57
CA GLU A 47 12.48 6.08 10.02
C GLU A 47 12.55 5.76 8.53
N ILE A 48 11.92 4.68 8.08
CA ILE A 48 11.82 4.33 6.65
C ILE A 48 11.08 5.43 5.87
N ARG A 49 9.97 5.95 6.41
CA ARG A 49 9.26 7.08 5.81
C ARG A 49 10.13 8.33 5.69
N ASN A 50 10.91 8.64 6.73
CA ASN A 50 11.86 9.74 6.72
C ASN A 50 12.93 9.52 5.64
N ALA A 51 13.48 8.31 5.54
CA ALA A 51 14.51 7.95 4.58
C ALA A 51 14.07 8.14 3.12
N ILE A 52 12.80 7.87 2.81
CA ILE A 52 12.25 8.12 1.49
C ILE A 52 11.68 9.53 1.32
N GLY A 53 11.81 10.43 2.30
CA GLY A 53 11.38 11.83 2.22
C GLY A 53 9.87 12.03 2.19
N VAL A 54 9.10 11.16 2.87
CA VAL A 54 7.65 11.32 3.13
C VAL A 54 7.34 11.32 4.63
N GLY A 55 8.36 11.53 5.46
CA GLY A 55 8.27 11.59 6.92
C GLY A 55 7.28 12.63 7.42
N ASP A 56 7.38 13.84 6.89
CA ASP A 56 6.55 14.99 7.26
C ASP A 56 5.22 15.05 6.50
N TRP A 57 4.92 14.04 5.67
CA TRP A 57 3.65 14.00 4.94
C TRP A 57 2.56 13.37 5.83
N PRO A 58 1.31 13.85 5.75
CA PRO A 58 0.19 13.16 6.37
C PRO A 58 0.09 11.72 5.86
N LEU A 59 -0.01 10.78 6.79
CA LEU A 59 -0.14 9.36 6.48
C LEU A 59 -1.61 8.93 6.63
N PHE A 60 -2.17 8.41 5.56
CA PHE A 60 -3.50 7.81 5.54
C PHE A 60 -3.35 6.29 5.49
N THR A 61 -3.97 5.60 6.44
CA THR A 61 -3.96 4.14 6.53
C THR A 61 -5.38 3.60 6.57
N ALA A 62 -5.52 2.29 6.39
CA ALA A 62 -6.81 1.63 6.41
C ALA A 62 -6.87 0.60 7.53
N LYS A 63 -7.96 0.59 8.31
CA LYS A 63 -8.29 -0.48 9.24
C LYS A 63 -8.83 -1.67 8.44
N GLN A 64 -7.89 -2.42 7.87
CA GLN A 64 -8.12 -3.56 6.98
C GLN A 64 -8.96 -4.65 7.64
N ILE A 65 -10.07 -5.02 6.99
CA ILE A 65 -11.01 -6.07 7.43
C ILE A 65 -11.16 -7.20 6.40
N HIS A 66 -10.31 -7.24 5.38
CA HIS A 66 -10.37 -8.16 4.25
C HIS A 66 -11.70 -8.05 3.46
N GLY A 67 -12.27 -6.84 3.42
CA GLY A 67 -13.41 -6.48 2.57
C GLY A 67 -12.94 -5.92 1.23
N ASN A 68 -13.82 -5.18 0.55
CA ASN A 68 -13.51 -4.48 -0.70
C ASN A 68 -13.74 -2.97 -0.66
N LYS A 69 -14.01 -2.39 0.52
CA LYS A 69 -14.26 -0.95 0.66
C LYS A 69 -12.97 -0.16 0.42
N ILE A 70 -13.08 0.90 -0.38
CA ILE A 70 -12.00 1.82 -0.70
C ILE A 70 -12.32 3.16 -0.04
N ALA A 71 -11.35 3.69 0.70
CA ALA A 71 -11.38 5.05 1.20
C ALA A 71 -10.83 6.00 0.14
N VAL A 72 -11.35 7.23 0.12
CA VAL A 72 -10.90 8.27 -0.82
C VAL A 72 -10.38 9.43 0.00
N VAL A 73 -9.21 9.94 -0.38
CA VAL A 73 -8.69 11.20 0.13
C VAL A 73 -8.78 12.21 -1.02
N ASP A 74 -9.87 12.97 -1.06
CA ASP A 74 -10.20 13.92 -2.12
C ASP A 74 -10.00 15.39 -1.69
N GLU A 75 -10.09 15.68 -0.39
CA GLU A 75 -9.76 17.00 0.16
C GLU A 75 -8.85 16.90 1.39
N VAL A 76 -7.60 17.33 1.20
CA VAL A 76 -6.65 17.50 2.30
C VAL A 76 -6.80 18.93 2.83
N GLY A 77 -7.99 19.25 3.36
CA GLY A 77 -8.33 20.53 3.98
C GLY A 77 -8.14 21.77 3.10
N SER A 78 -9.23 22.48 2.82
CA SER A 78 -9.34 23.81 2.22
C SER A 78 -8.60 24.95 2.95
N ALA A 79 -7.65 24.65 3.85
CA ALA A 79 -6.77 25.60 4.51
C ALA A 79 -5.72 26.25 3.59
N ARG A 80 -5.63 25.85 2.31
CA ARG A 80 -4.66 26.42 1.35
C ARG A 80 -5.12 27.70 0.64
N ARG A 81 -6.34 28.19 0.84
CA ARG A 81 -6.81 29.44 0.20
C ARG A 81 -7.07 30.61 1.15
N ALA A 82 -7.11 30.41 2.47
CA ALA A 82 -7.45 31.47 3.42
C ALA A 82 -6.29 31.96 4.30
N ASP A 83 -5.16 31.26 4.38
CA ASP A 83 -4.05 31.67 5.25
C ASP A 83 -2.73 31.73 4.45
N ARG A 84 -2.31 32.95 4.10
CA ARG A 84 -0.92 33.27 3.70
C ARG A 84 0.00 33.19 4.93
N GLY A 85 -0.14 32.13 5.72
CA GLY A 85 0.45 31.93 7.03
C GLY A 85 0.82 30.47 7.25
N ARG A 86 1.93 30.04 6.64
CA ARG A 86 2.88 29.03 7.17
C ARG A 86 2.35 27.74 7.85
N ARG A 87 1.16 27.22 7.54
CA ARG A 87 0.82 25.82 7.90
C ARG A 87 1.13 24.91 6.73
N SER A 88 2.27 24.23 6.85
CA SER A 88 2.76 23.25 5.88
C SER A 88 1.80 22.05 5.81
N ALA A 89 1.84 21.28 4.71
CA ALA A 89 1.11 20.03 4.59
C ALA A 89 1.37 19.06 5.77
N ALA A 90 2.43 19.28 6.55
CA ALA A 90 2.76 18.54 7.77
C ALA A 90 1.78 18.74 8.94
N SER A 91 0.77 19.63 8.83
CA SER A 91 -0.20 19.88 9.91
C SER A 91 -1.50 19.08 9.81
N LEU A 92 -1.67 18.17 8.83
CA LEU A 92 -2.83 17.29 8.82
C LEU A 92 -2.57 16.02 9.63
N PRO A 93 -3.55 15.56 10.43
CA PRO A 93 -3.37 14.39 11.26
C PRO A 93 -3.19 13.14 10.40
N GLN A 94 -2.35 12.21 10.88
CA GLN A 94 -2.39 10.83 10.43
C GLN A 94 -3.81 10.30 10.67
N GLN A 95 -4.42 9.68 9.65
CA GLN A 95 -5.79 9.17 9.71
C GLN A 95 -5.81 7.70 9.36
N GLU A 96 -6.58 6.91 10.12
CA GLU A 96 -6.91 5.53 9.78
C GLU A 96 -8.38 5.43 9.39
N PHE A 97 -8.67 4.99 8.17
CA PHE A 97 -10.02 4.81 7.68
C PHE A 97 -10.63 3.51 8.23
N PRO A 98 -11.80 3.56 8.90
CA PRO A 98 -12.43 2.36 9.43
C PRO A 98 -12.93 1.44 8.32
N ALA A 99 -12.80 0.14 8.54
CA ALA A 99 -13.40 -0.91 7.72
C ALA A 99 -13.11 -0.78 6.21
N SER A 100 -11.90 -0.37 5.86
CA SER A 100 -11.46 -0.17 4.47
C SER A 100 -10.24 -1.02 4.19
N ASP A 101 -10.08 -1.46 2.94
CA ASP A 101 -8.99 -2.32 2.50
C ASP A 101 -8.20 -1.70 1.34
N GLY A 102 -8.54 -0.49 0.92
CA GLY A 102 -7.69 0.30 0.04
C GLY A 102 -7.95 1.78 0.20
N ILE A 103 -7.01 2.58 -0.29
CA ILE A 103 -7.10 4.03 -0.28
C ILE A 103 -6.71 4.54 -1.66
N ILE A 104 -7.43 5.52 -2.18
CA ILE A 104 -7.11 6.20 -3.44
C ILE A 104 -7.10 7.72 -3.25
N THR A 105 -6.30 8.42 -4.06
CA THR A 105 -6.22 9.90 -4.03
C THR A 105 -5.60 10.45 -5.31
N ASN A 106 -5.97 11.69 -5.66
CA ASN A 106 -5.25 12.53 -6.62
C ASN A 106 -4.52 13.70 -5.95
N GLN A 107 -4.42 13.69 -4.61
CA GLN A 107 -3.78 14.76 -3.84
C GLN A 107 -2.27 14.53 -3.72
N ARG A 108 -1.51 15.63 -3.79
CA ARG A 108 -0.04 15.63 -3.67
C ARG A 108 0.38 15.94 -2.24
N GLY A 109 1.55 15.45 -1.84
CA GLY A 109 2.13 15.70 -0.52
C GLY A 109 1.46 14.92 0.61
N ILE A 110 0.80 13.80 0.29
CA ILE A 110 0.26 12.84 1.26
C ILE A 110 0.77 11.42 0.97
N ALA A 111 0.82 10.59 2.00
CA ALA A 111 1.22 9.19 1.91
C ALA A 111 0.05 8.27 2.23
N LEU A 112 -0.09 7.19 1.47
CA LEU A 112 -1.00 6.08 1.71
C LEU A 112 -0.22 4.90 2.28
N GLY A 113 -0.79 4.19 3.25
CA GLY A 113 -0.17 3.01 3.85
C GLY A 113 -1.15 1.85 4.06
N VAL A 114 -0.73 0.64 3.68
CA VAL A 114 -1.41 -0.62 4.04
C VAL A 114 -0.40 -1.59 4.64
N ARG A 115 -0.85 -2.43 5.57
CA ARG A 115 0.03 -3.35 6.30
C ARG A 115 -0.27 -4.79 5.93
N VAL A 116 0.75 -5.58 5.61
CA VAL A 116 0.55 -6.96 5.16
C VAL A 116 1.51 -7.92 5.83
N ALA A 117 1.06 -9.14 6.01
CA ALA A 117 1.89 -10.33 6.16
C ALA A 117 1.12 -11.39 5.40
N ASP A 118 1.69 -11.88 4.29
CA ASP A 118 1.08 -12.74 3.28
C ASP A 118 0.11 -12.11 2.27
N CYS A 119 -0.80 -11.22 2.66
CA CYS A 119 -1.70 -10.58 1.67
C CYS A 119 -0.91 -9.68 0.69
N CYS A 120 -1.41 -9.51 -0.54
CA CYS A 120 -0.78 -8.61 -1.51
C CYS A 120 -1.09 -7.15 -1.18
N ALA A 121 -0.07 -6.30 -1.16
CA ALA A 121 -0.25 -4.87 -1.35
C ALA A 121 -0.18 -4.56 -2.85
N VAL A 122 -1.22 -3.93 -3.39
CA VAL A 122 -1.34 -3.59 -4.80
C VAL A 122 -1.26 -2.07 -4.91
N TYR A 123 -0.20 -1.60 -5.57
CA TYR A 123 0.01 -0.20 -5.89
C TYR A 123 -0.61 0.06 -7.25
N ILE A 124 -1.36 1.14 -7.38
CA ILE A 124 -1.97 1.58 -8.64
C ILE A 124 -1.53 3.03 -8.84
N VAL A 125 -0.91 3.34 -9.98
CA VAL A 125 -0.50 4.69 -10.32
C VAL A 125 -1.03 5.05 -11.70
N ASP A 126 -1.81 6.12 -11.78
CA ASP A 126 -2.15 6.75 -13.04
C ASP A 126 -1.27 8.00 -13.22
N PRO A 127 -0.25 7.95 -14.10
CA PRO A 127 0.60 9.09 -14.34
C PRO A 127 -0.01 10.16 -15.25
N ARG A 128 -1.13 9.88 -15.94
CA ARG A 128 -1.75 10.82 -16.90
C ARG A 128 -2.72 11.79 -16.24
N THR A 129 -3.56 11.31 -15.34
CA THR A 129 -4.45 12.16 -14.52
C THR A 129 -3.89 12.46 -13.12
N PRO A 130 -2.58 12.23 -12.90
CA PRO A 130 -1.97 12.00 -11.59
C PRO A 130 -2.89 11.50 -10.47
N ALA A 131 -3.04 10.19 -10.33
CA ALA A 131 -3.70 9.58 -9.19
C ALA A 131 -2.94 8.35 -8.69
N ILE A 132 -3.05 8.05 -7.40
CA ILE A 132 -2.45 6.87 -6.77
C ILE A 132 -3.49 6.10 -5.96
N GLY A 133 -3.29 4.80 -5.88
CA GLY A 133 -4.05 3.88 -5.05
C GLY A 133 -3.12 2.89 -4.37
N LEU A 134 -3.48 2.50 -3.14
CA LEU A 134 -2.81 1.45 -2.40
C LEU A 134 -3.84 0.53 -1.76
N VAL A 135 -3.81 -0.75 -2.17
CA VAL A 135 -4.88 -1.71 -1.88
C VAL A 135 -4.31 -2.95 -1.21
N HIS A 136 -4.91 -3.34 -0.09
CA HIS A 136 -4.72 -4.63 0.57
C HIS A 136 -5.63 -5.68 -0.06
N SER A 137 -5.03 -6.68 -0.71
CA SER A 137 -5.74 -7.76 -1.39
C SER A 137 -5.23 -9.12 -0.91
N GLY A 138 -5.91 -9.67 0.10
CA GLY A 138 -5.82 -11.08 0.46
C GLY A 138 -6.84 -11.93 -0.31
N ARG A 139 -7.01 -13.21 0.06
CA ARG A 139 -8.01 -14.11 -0.56
C ARG A 139 -9.39 -13.48 -0.66
N LYS A 140 -9.99 -13.13 0.48
CA LYS A 140 -11.37 -12.60 0.54
C LYS A 140 -11.51 -11.26 -0.19
N GLY A 141 -10.55 -10.36 -0.04
CA GLY A 141 -10.57 -9.07 -0.75
C GLY A 141 -10.51 -9.25 -2.28
N THR A 142 -9.70 -10.20 -2.73
CA THR A 142 -9.57 -10.56 -4.16
C THR A 142 -10.87 -11.18 -4.69
N GLU A 143 -11.48 -12.12 -3.95
CA GLU A 143 -12.79 -12.71 -4.27
C GLU A 143 -13.90 -11.64 -4.36
N LEU A 144 -13.85 -10.61 -3.49
CA LEU A 144 -14.77 -9.47 -3.50
C LEU A 144 -14.42 -8.39 -4.53
N GLY A 145 -13.36 -8.56 -5.31
CA GLY A 145 -12.93 -7.62 -6.34
C GLY A 145 -12.46 -6.27 -5.80
N VAL A 146 -11.67 -6.25 -4.72
CA VAL A 146 -11.16 -5.00 -4.10
C VAL A 146 -10.32 -4.16 -5.06
N VAL A 147 -9.45 -4.79 -5.87
CA VAL A 147 -8.66 -4.09 -6.89
C VAL A 147 -9.56 -3.53 -7.99
N PRO A 148 -10.48 -4.31 -8.60
CA PRO A 148 -11.49 -3.75 -9.49
C PRO A 148 -12.30 -2.61 -8.91
N ASN A 149 -12.67 -2.67 -7.63
CA ASN A 149 -13.40 -1.58 -6.99
C ASN A 149 -12.54 -0.32 -6.90
N ALA A 150 -11.28 -0.42 -6.49
CA ALA A 150 -10.35 0.71 -6.46
C ALA A 150 -10.18 1.33 -7.84
N THR A 151 -9.96 0.52 -8.87
CA THR A 151 -9.83 0.97 -10.25
C THR A 151 -11.07 1.72 -10.72
N ARG A 152 -12.28 1.15 -10.55
CA ARG A 152 -13.53 1.83 -10.93
C ARG A 152 -13.68 3.17 -10.23
N GLN A 153 -13.36 3.23 -8.94
CA GLN A 153 -13.44 4.50 -8.20
C GLN A 153 -12.40 5.53 -8.67
N MET A 154 -11.21 5.10 -9.11
CA MET A 154 -10.23 6.01 -9.74
C MET A 154 -10.75 6.53 -11.09
N ILE A 155 -11.40 5.68 -11.90
CA ILE A 155 -12.07 6.10 -13.15
C ILE A 155 -13.16 7.12 -12.84
N ASP A 156 -14.11 6.76 -11.97
CA ASP A 156 -15.31 7.55 -11.70
C ASP A 156 -15.00 8.91 -11.06
N ARG A 157 -13.99 8.96 -10.18
CA ARG A 157 -13.68 10.18 -9.40
C ARG A 157 -12.60 11.04 -10.02
N PHE A 158 -11.58 10.42 -10.61
CA PHE A 158 -10.42 11.13 -11.11
C PHE A 158 -10.39 11.18 -12.63
N GLY A 159 -11.24 10.43 -13.34
CA GLY A 159 -11.17 10.32 -14.79
C GLY A 159 -9.94 9.53 -15.25
N SER A 160 -9.42 8.65 -14.40
CA SER A 160 -8.28 7.81 -14.75
C SER A 160 -8.61 6.81 -15.85
N ASP A 161 -7.67 6.56 -16.75
CA ASP A 161 -7.77 5.56 -17.81
C ASP A 161 -7.01 4.29 -17.39
N PRO A 162 -7.68 3.12 -17.25
CA PRO A 162 -7.01 1.87 -16.89
C PRO A 162 -5.84 1.52 -17.80
N SER A 163 -5.91 1.90 -19.08
CA SER A 163 -4.87 1.58 -20.05
C SER A 163 -3.57 2.37 -19.84
N SER A 164 -3.62 3.48 -19.09
CA SER A 164 -2.44 4.23 -18.64
C SER A 164 -2.00 3.94 -17.22
N MET A 165 -2.77 3.15 -16.46
CA MET A 165 -2.40 2.79 -15.09
C MET A 165 -1.26 1.78 -15.07
N ILE A 166 -0.33 2.01 -14.15
CA ILE A 166 0.75 1.09 -13.80
C ILE A 166 0.38 0.43 -12.48
N VAL A 167 0.32 -0.90 -12.50
CA VAL A 167 -0.01 -1.73 -11.34
C VAL A 167 1.21 -2.50 -10.90
N GLN A 168 1.50 -2.46 -9.60
CA GLN A 168 2.58 -3.24 -9.00
C GLN A 168 2.03 -4.07 -7.84
N LEU A 169 2.27 -5.38 -7.88
CA LEU A 169 1.98 -6.31 -6.80
C LEU A 169 3.23 -6.49 -5.93
N SER A 170 3.07 -6.39 -4.62
CA SER A 170 4.14 -6.65 -3.65
C SER A 170 4.46 -8.14 -3.53
N PRO A 171 5.53 -8.51 -2.79
CA PRO A 171 5.65 -9.85 -2.23
C PRO A 171 4.39 -10.22 -1.45
N CYS A 172 3.91 -11.45 -1.62
CA CYS A 172 2.71 -11.99 -0.98
C CYS A 172 2.81 -13.53 -0.92
N ILE A 173 1.97 -14.20 -0.14
CA ILE A 173 2.02 -15.67 -0.07
C ILE A 173 1.49 -16.29 -1.36
N ARG A 174 2.08 -17.43 -1.75
CA ARG A 174 1.80 -18.12 -3.01
C ARG A 174 1.78 -19.64 -2.81
N PRO A 175 1.21 -20.41 -3.75
CA PRO A 175 1.46 -21.84 -3.81
C PRO A 175 2.96 -22.17 -3.85
N PRO A 176 3.40 -23.28 -3.22
CA PRO A 176 2.59 -24.25 -2.48
C PRO A 176 2.29 -23.83 -1.02
N HIS A 177 2.81 -22.70 -0.54
CA HIS A 177 2.65 -22.26 0.86
C HIS A 177 1.26 -21.73 1.19
N TYR A 178 0.46 -21.44 0.18
CA TYR A 178 -0.96 -21.15 0.30
C TYR A 178 -1.71 -21.70 -0.92
N GLU A 179 -2.88 -22.28 -0.68
CA GLU A 179 -3.64 -22.99 -1.71
C GLU A 179 -4.26 -22.06 -2.76
N VAL A 180 -4.44 -20.78 -2.44
CA VAL A 180 -5.03 -19.78 -3.34
C VAL A 180 -3.95 -18.88 -3.91
N ASP A 181 -3.83 -18.84 -5.24
CA ASP A 181 -3.01 -17.86 -5.95
C ASP A 181 -3.82 -16.58 -6.24
N PHE A 182 -4.02 -15.75 -5.21
CA PHE A 182 -4.71 -14.49 -5.40
C PHE A 182 -3.88 -13.47 -6.19
N ALA A 183 -2.55 -13.63 -6.30
CA ALA A 183 -1.72 -12.76 -7.15
C ALA A 183 -2.08 -12.96 -8.63
N ALA A 184 -2.16 -14.22 -9.08
CA ALA A 184 -2.62 -14.54 -10.43
C ALA A 184 -4.05 -14.01 -10.71
N GLU A 185 -4.94 -14.13 -9.73
CA GLU A 185 -6.31 -13.61 -9.86
C GLU A 185 -6.35 -12.08 -9.91
N ILE A 186 -5.56 -11.36 -9.10
CA ILE A 186 -5.43 -9.89 -9.18
C ILE A 186 -4.96 -9.48 -10.58
N ILE A 187 -3.94 -10.16 -11.14
CA ILE A 187 -3.45 -9.88 -12.50
C ILE A 187 -4.55 -10.09 -13.53
N ARG A 188 -5.31 -11.19 -13.43
CA ARG A 188 -6.46 -11.46 -14.31
C ARG A 188 -7.52 -10.36 -14.22
N GLN A 189 -7.84 -9.92 -13.00
CA GLN A 189 -8.79 -8.83 -12.75
C GLN A 189 -8.31 -7.50 -13.35
N CYS A 190 -7.04 -7.14 -13.18
CA CYS A 190 -6.45 -5.94 -13.79
C CYS A 190 -6.54 -5.97 -15.32
N ARG A 191 -6.18 -7.10 -15.94
CA ARG A 191 -6.28 -7.27 -17.41
C ARG A 191 -7.70 -7.14 -17.91
N ALA A 192 -8.67 -7.70 -17.18
CA ALA A 192 -10.09 -7.60 -17.54
C ALA A 192 -10.62 -6.15 -17.50
N LEU A 193 -9.97 -5.25 -16.77
CA LEU A 193 -10.28 -3.82 -16.72
C LEU A 193 -9.54 -3.00 -17.79
N GLY A 194 -8.69 -3.63 -18.61
CA GLY A 194 -7.92 -2.97 -19.67
C GLY A 194 -6.56 -2.43 -19.22
N MET A 195 -6.09 -2.76 -18.02
CA MET A 195 -4.74 -2.41 -17.57
C MET A 195 -3.69 -3.22 -18.34
N LYS A 196 -2.65 -2.52 -18.80
CA LYS A 196 -1.59 -3.09 -19.64
C LYS A 196 -0.27 -3.27 -18.89
N GLU A 197 0.11 -2.29 -18.08
CA GLU A 197 1.36 -2.30 -17.31
C GLU A 197 1.12 -2.91 -15.93
N ILE A 198 1.28 -4.23 -15.83
CA ILE A 198 1.08 -4.99 -14.59
C ILE A 198 2.38 -5.71 -14.24
N HIS A 199 2.95 -5.35 -13.10
CA HIS A 199 4.20 -5.89 -12.60
C HIS A 199 3.95 -6.70 -11.33
N ASP A 200 4.44 -7.93 -11.31
CA ASP A 200 4.40 -8.79 -10.14
C ASP A 200 5.82 -8.97 -9.60
N SER A 201 6.00 -8.84 -8.29
CA SER A 201 7.27 -9.20 -7.63
C SER A 201 7.63 -10.67 -7.84
N GLY A 202 6.63 -11.55 -7.97
CA GLY A 202 6.83 -13.00 -8.04
C GLY A 202 7.37 -13.64 -6.75
N VAL A 203 7.51 -12.86 -5.67
CA VAL A 203 8.12 -13.31 -4.41
C VAL A 203 7.05 -13.85 -3.46
N CYS A 204 7.35 -14.99 -2.83
CA CYS A 204 6.54 -15.60 -1.78
C CYS A 204 7.03 -15.20 -0.39
N THR A 205 6.18 -14.56 0.43
CA THR A 205 6.54 -14.11 1.79
C THR A 205 6.83 -15.26 2.76
N ALA A 206 6.26 -16.44 2.51
CA ALA A 206 6.50 -17.63 3.33
C ALA A 206 7.81 -18.36 3.00
N CYS A 207 8.45 -18.06 1.86
CA CYS A 207 9.69 -18.73 1.45
C CYS A 207 10.94 -18.15 2.12
N ASP A 208 10.88 -16.90 2.58
CA ASP A 208 12.02 -16.19 3.15
C ASP A 208 11.56 -15.39 4.38
N LEU A 209 11.61 -16.06 5.53
CA LEU A 209 11.22 -15.46 6.80
C LEU A 209 12.28 -14.55 7.39
N GLU A 210 13.50 -14.50 6.83
CA GLU A 210 14.50 -13.50 7.23
C GLU A 210 14.16 -12.15 6.61
N ARG A 211 13.61 -12.16 5.39
CA ARG A 211 13.26 -10.96 4.63
C ARG A 211 11.82 -10.51 4.82
N TYR A 212 10.87 -11.41 5.08
CA TYR A 212 9.45 -11.09 5.18
C TYR A 212 8.79 -11.63 6.46
N TYR A 213 7.72 -10.96 6.87
CA TYR A 213 6.76 -11.51 7.84
C TYR A 213 5.72 -12.35 7.11
N SER A 214 5.41 -13.53 7.64
CA SER A 214 4.39 -14.43 7.10
C SER A 214 3.46 -14.90 8.19
N TYR A 215 2.19 -14.48 8.11
CA TYR A 215 1.16 -14.86 9.07
C TYR A 215 0.94 -16.37 9.08
N ARG A 216 0.92 -17.01 7.91
CA ARG A 216 0.70 -18.44 7.74
C ARG A 216 1.88 -19.25 8.25
N ALA A 217 3.10 -18.91 7.85
CA ALA A 217 4.29 -19.66 8.25
C ALA A 217 4.58 -19.51 9.76
N GLU A 218 4.34 -18.32 10.31
CA GLU A 218 4.61 -18.00 11.72
C GLU A 218 3.36 -18.17 12.62
N LYS A 219 2.33 -18.88 12.14
CA LYS A 219 1.14 -19.29 12.91
C LYS A 219 0.44 -18.12 13.61
N GLY A 220 0.39 -16.98 12.93
CA GLY A 220 -0.32 -15.78 13.32
C GLY A 220 0.41 -14.82 14.27
N LYS A 221 1.55 -15.24 14.85
CA LYS A 221 2.37 -14.39 15.73
C LYS A 221 3.56 -13.83 14.96
N THR A 222 3.34 -12.71 14.30
CA THR A 222 4.36 -12.07 13.45
C THR A 222 4.10 -10.59 13.25
N GLY A 223 5.10 -9.89 12.71
CA GLY A 223 5.06 -8.49 12.32
C GLY A 223 4.24 -8.23 11.06
N ARG A 224 4.28 -7.00 10.56
CA ARG A 224 3.66 -6.63 9.29
C ARG A 224 4.65 -5.79 8.51
N MET A 225 4.81 -6.14 7.23
CA MET A 225 5.36 -5.20 6.27
C MET A 225 4.41 -4.01 6.13
N LEU A 226 4.97 -2.85 5.85
CA LEU A 226 4.28 -1.63 5.47
C LEU A 226 4.53 -1.38 4.00
N ALA A 227 3.46 -1.44 3.21
CA ALA A 227 3.44 -0.89 1.87
C ALA A 227 3.10 0.60 1.97
N LEU A 228 3.85 1.45 1.27
CA LEU A 228 3.63 2.89 1.29
C LEU A 228 3.83 3.52 -0.08
N ILE A 229 2.96 4.45 -0.45
CA ILE A 229 3.10 5.28 -1.64
C ILE A 229 2.59 6.69 -1.38
N GLY A 230 3.27 7.70 -1.90
CA GLY A 230 2.81 9.09 -1.87
C GLY A 230 3.16 9.79 -3.18
N MET A 231 2.32 10.72 -3.61
CA MET A 231 2.52 11.50 -4.82
C MET A 231 3.15 12.85 -4.49
N ARG A 232 4.26 13.20 -5.16
CA ARG A 232 4.96 14.48 -4.97
C ARG A 232 4.16 15.65 -5.48
#